data_AF-A0A917ZKI3-F1
#
_entry.id   AF-A0A917ZKI3-F1
#
_cell.length_a   1.000
_cell.length_b   1.000
_cell.length_c   1.000
_cell.angle_alpha   90.00
_cell.angle_beta   90.00
_cell.angle_gamma   90.00
#
_symmetry.space_group_name_H-M   'P 1'
#
loop_
_entity.id
_entity.type
_entity.pdbx_description
1 polymer ?
#
loop_
_entity_poly.entity_id
_entity_poly.type
_entity_poly.pdbx_seq_one_letter_code
_entity_poly.pdbx_strand_id
1 'polypeptide(L)'
;MGRSLGFGQGLLKLLAITMDELEALLVLDAVAVHRPAGQRPVNGAHANDDELDALELVRRVEASDVGAETLNRLESAFDELATAYPVAPPQELLSGVRRHSAYVAHLMDARKTLDEQRRLLTVGGWLSLLGATLHIDLNQQHAATARLRTAATLAQHVGHAEIQAWCYETDAWRVLTDGDFLHAVELSRIAQRLAPVGSSVSIQATAQEGRARARLGHVKETYAAIDRVQMMSTTLERRKRPEHHYQYDPGKSTAYTATTLAWIGDPAAERYAREIIANLGPSDEISKWPRRVASANIDLALALLTTDRLDEACDAAQKAIQSGRVVPSNHWRVLEVVKAVEARQLPEASDLREAYQGLKASPPGGDRPDSS
;
A
#
# COMPACT_ATOMS: atom_id res chain seq x y z
N MET A 1 9.07 -66.46 -0.70
CA MET A 1 9.09 -66.96 0.70
C MET A 1 9.93 -66.00 1.52
N GLY A 2 9.49 -65.28 2.54
CA GLY A 2 8.18 -65.06 3.15
C GLY A 2 8.35 -63.93 4.19
N ARG A 3 7.40 -62.98 4.16
CA ARG A 3 6.74 -62.24 5.27
C ARG A 3 7.58 -61.94 6.52
N SER A 4 7.85 -60.67 6.85
CA SER A 4 6.94 -59.74 7.56
C SER A 4 6.42 -60.31 8.88
N LEU A 5 7.07 -59.96 10.00
CA LEU A 5 6.55 -60.00 11.38
C LEU A 5 7.51 -59.19 12.26
N GLY A 6 7.13 -57.95 12.58
CA GLY A 6 7.94 -57.08 13.46
C GLY A 6 7.22 -55.86 14.03
N PHE A 7 6.01 -55.55 13.57
CA PHE A 7 5.27 -54.38 14.05
C PHE A 7 4.34 -54.66 15.26
N GLY A 8 3.84 -55.89 15.42
CA GLY A 8 2.84 -56.20 16.47
C GLY A 8 3.40 -56.26 17.91
N GLN A 9 4.64 -56.71 18.08
CA GLN A 9 5.23 -56.87 19.42
C GLN A 9 5.63 -55.54 20.09
N GLY A 10 5.85 -54.48 19.31
CA GLY A 10 6.20 -53.16 19.84
C GLY A 10 5.02 -52.46 20.52
N LEU A 11 3.81 -52.63 19.98
CA LEU A 11 2.59 -51.99 20.49
C LEU A 11 2.13 -52.60 21.83
N LEU A 12 2.28 -53.92 21.99
CA LEU A 12 1.90 -54.65 23.21
C LEU A 12 2.75 -54.26 24.42
N LYS A 13 4.05 -54.01 24.22
CA LYS A 13 4.94 -53.53 25.30
C LYS A 13 4.62 -52.10 25.76
N LEU A 14 4.05 -51.28 24.89
CA LEU A 14 3.70 -49.88 25.18
C LEU A 14 2.38 -49.77 25.97
N LEU A 15 1.49 -50.75 25.82
CA LEU A 15 0.19 -50.81 26.47
C LEU A 15 0.15 -51.71 27.72
N ALA A 16 1.28 -52.36 28.06
CA ALA A 16 1.41 -53.27 29.20
C ALA A 16 0.36 -54.40 29.25
N ILE A 17 -0.13 -54.83 28.08
CA ILE A 17 -1.09 -55.93 27.93
C ILE A 17 -0.44 -57.11 27.22
N THR A 18 -0.87 -58.30 27.60
CA THR A 18 -0.47 -59.57 26.99
C THR A 18 -1.25 -59.84 25.71
N MET A 19 -0.75 -60.76 24.87
CA MET A 19 -1.46 -61.15 23.63
C MET A 19 -2.83 -61.78 23.94
N ASP A 20 -2.93 -62.51 25.05
CA ASP A 20 -4.18 -63.13 25.50
C ASP A 20 -5.21 -62.08 25.97
N GLU A 21 -4.76 -60.96 26.57
CA GLU A 21 -5.63 -59.83 26.93
C GLU A 21 -6.10 -59.04 25.70
N LEU A 22 -5.28 -58.96 24.65
CA LEU A 22 -5.68 -58.37 23.37
C LEU A 22 -6.73 -59.22 22.64
N GLU A 23 -6.59 -60.56 22.66
CA GLU A 23 -7.60 -61.46 22.12
C GLU A 23 -8.91 -61.41 22.93
N ALA A 24 -8.84 -61.28 24.26
CA ALA A 24 -10.03 -61.12 25.10
C ALA A 24 -10.79 -59.81 24.82
N LEU A 25 -10.08 -58.72 24.50
CA LEU A 25 -10.68 -57.45 24.07
C LEU A 25 -11.34 -57.51 22.69
N LEU A 26 -10.79 -58.34 21.78
CA LEU A 26 -11.36 -58.56 20.44
C LEU A 26 -12.58 -59.48 20.44
N VAL A 27 -12.70 -60.36 21.44
CA VAL A 27 -13.84 -61.27 21.60
C VAL A 27 -15.06 -60.57 22.23
N LEU A 28 -14.87 -59.46 22.96
CA LEU A 28 -15.97 -58.67 23.54
C LEU A 28 -16.84 -57.95 22.50
N ASP A 29 -16.38 -57.80 21.25
CA ASP A 29 -17.14 -57.23 20.13
C ASP A 29 -17.96 -58.26 19.34
N ALA A 30 -17.91 -59.56 19.71
CA ALA A 30 -18.52 -60.64 18.93
C ALA A 30 -19.77 -61.28 19.56
N VAL A 31 -20.35 -60.71 20.63
CA VAL A 31 -21.64 -61.18 21.16
C VAL A 31 -22.78 -60.42 20.52
N ALA A 32 -23.20 -60.96 19.37
CA ALA A 32 -24.44 -60.62 18.70
C ALA A 32 -25.64 -60.87 19.62
N VAL A 33 -26.35 -59.79 19.97
CA VAL A 33 -27.67 -59.86 20.63
C VAL A 33 -28.69 -60.36 19.60
N HIS A 34 -29.21 -61.56 19.85
CA HIS A 34 -30.36 -62.13 19.16
C HIS A 34 -31.61 -61.26 19.44
N ARG A 35 -32.21 -60.65 18.42
CA ARG A 35 -33.54 -60.03 18.49
C ARG A 35 -34.51 -60.77 17.56
N PRO A 36 -35.76 -61.02 17.99
CA PRO A 36 -36.68 -61.89 17.28
C PRO A 36 -37.16 -61.26 15.97
N ALA A 37 -37.28 -62.09 14.94
CA ALA A 37 -37.89 -61.75 13.67
C ALA A 37 -39.39 -61.53 13.86
N GLY A 38 -39.88 -60.34 13.47
CA GLY A 38 -41.31 -60.10 13.33
C GLY A 38 -41.80 -58.72 13.73
N GLN A 39 -41.36 -57.66 13.05
CA GLN A 39 -42.15 -56.44 12.88
C GLN A 39 -41.66 -55.66 11.66
N ARG A 40 -42.57 -55.44 10.69
CA ARG A 40 -42.37 -54.61 9.50
C ARG A 40 -41.89 -53.20 9.92
N PRO A 41 -41.05 -52.54 9.10
CA PRO A 41 -40.51 -51.24 9.45
C PRO A 41 -41.64 -50.22 9.50
N VAL A 42 -41.92 -49.70 10.69
CA VAL A 42 -42.62 -48.42 10.81
C VAL A 42 -41.54 -47.37 10.52
N ASN A 43 -41.52 -46.91 9.27
CA ASN A 43 -40.82 -45.70 8.86
C ASN A 43 -41.18 -44.57 9.83
N GLY A 44 -40.22 -44.14 10.64
CA GLY A 44 -40.48 -43.11 11.64
C GLY A 44 -39.25 -42.74 12.47
N ALA A 45 -38.13 -42.38 11.82
CA ALA A 45 -37.08 -41.52 12.40
C ALA A 45 -36.01 -41.12 11.35
N HIS A 46 -36.43 -40.68 10.16
CA HIS A 46 -35.56 -39.92 9.23
C HIS A 46 -35.84 -38.41 9.31
N ALA A 47 -36.55 -37.97 10.35
CA ALA A 47 -37.04 -36.59 10.47
C ALA A 47 -36.14 -35.69 11.34
N ASN A 48 -34.98 -36.17 11.79
CA ASN A 48 -34.09 -35.43 12.70
C ASN A 48 -32.60 -35.48 12.30
N ASP A 49 -32.29 -36.03 11.13
CA ASP A 49 -30.92 -36.16 10.59
C ASP A 49 -30.59 -34.95 9.71
N ASP A 50 -31.50 -34.59 8.80
CA ASP A 50 -31.38 -33.41 7.93
C ASP A 50 -31.22 -32.09 8.71
N GLU A 51 -31.90 -31.93 9.85
CA GLU A 51 -31.78 -30.73 10.71
C GLU A 51 -30.41 -30.68 11.39
N LEU A 52 -29.93 -31.81 11.91
CA LEU A 52 -28.61 -31.89 12.55
C LEU A 52 -27.48 -31.75 11.55
N ASP A 53 -27.61 -32.33 10.35
CA ASP A 53 -26.68 -32.16 9.23
C ASP A 53 -26.65 -30.71 8.75
N ALA A 54 -27.82 -30.05 8.67
CA ALA A 54 -27.89 -28.63 8.35
C ALA A 54 -27.23 -27.77 9.43
N LEU A 55 -27.46 -28.06 10.72
CA LEU A 55 -26.82 -27.36 11.84
C LEU A 55 -25.31 -27.59 11.89
N GLU A 56 -24.84 -28.83 11.66
CA GLU A 56 -23.42 -29.15 11.60
C GLU A 56 -22.75 -28.50 10.40
N LEU A 57 -23.44 -28.41 9.26
CA LEU A 57 -22.97 -27.66 8.10
C LEU A 57 -22.81 -26.17 8.42
N VAL A 58 -23.81 -25.54 9.05
CA VAL A 58 -23.72 -24.14 9.52
C VAL A 58 -22.55 -23.97 10.48
N ARG A 59 -22.42 -24.84 11.48
CA ARG A 59 -21.32 -24.80 12.47
C ARG A 59 -19.95 -24.89 11.81
N ARG A 60 -19.79 -25.73 10.78
CA ARG A 60 -18.52 -25.86 10.02
C ARG A 60 -18.23 -24.62 9.18
N VAL A 61 -19.25 -24.01 8.59
CA VAL A 61 -19.11 -22.78 7.80
C VAL A 61 -18.75 -21.59 8.71
N GLU A 62 -19.27 -21.54 9.93
CA GLU A 62 -19.02 -20.47 10.90
C GLU A 62 -17.71 -20.64 11.71
N ALA A 63 -17.09 -21.82 11.69
CA ALA A 63 -15.85 -22.08 12.42
C ALA A 63 -14.70 -21.21 11.87
N SER A 64 -14.14 -20.35 12.73
CA SER A 64 -13.05 -19.45 12.40
C SER A 64 -11.98 -19.42 13.49
N ASP A 65 -10.72 -19.43 13.06
CA ASP A 65 -9.54 -19.22 13.90
C ASP A 65 -8.98 -17.78 13.74
N VAL A 66 -9.65 -16.91 12.97
CA VAL A 66 -9.23 -15.51 12.70
C VAL A 66 -9.98 -14.52 13.59
N GLY A 67 -11.31 -14.53 13.51
CA GLY A 67 -12.20 -13.65 14.26
C GLY A 67 -12.24 -12.19 13.76
N ALA A 68 -13.38 -11.53 13.96
CA ALA A 68 -13.61 -10.15 13.51
C ALA A 68 -12.67 -9.13 14.16
N GLU A 69 -12.31 -9.31 15.43
CA GLU A 69 -11.42 -8.40 16.16
C GLU A 69 -10.00 -8.37 15.56
N THR A 70 -9.47 -9.52 15.15
CA THR A 70 -8.16 -9.61 14.49
C THR A 70 -8.15 -8.87 13.16
N LEU A 71 -9.21 -9.03 12.36
CA LEU A 71 -9.36 -8.31 11.09
C LEU A 71 -9.49 -6.81 11.30
N ASN A 72 -10.30 -6.36 12.26
CA ASN A 72 -10.45 -4.95 12.59
C ASN A 72 -9.11 -4.31 12.98
N ARG A 73 -8.26 -5.04 13.73
CA ARG A 73 -6.91 -4.59 14.10
C ARG A 73 -5.97 -4.51 12.90
N LEU A 74 -6.04 -5.47 11.98
CA LEU A 74 -5.24 -5.45 10.75
C LEU A 74 -5.62 -4.28 9.84
N GLU A 75 -6.92 -4.05 9.66
CA GLU A 75 -7.46 -2.93 8.88
C GLU A 75 -7.07 -1.59 9.52
N SER A 76 -7.18 -1.47 10.85
CA SER A 76 -6.75 -0.27 11.59
C SER A 76 -5.25 -0.03 11.47
N ALA A 77 -4.42 -1.09 11.56
CA ALA A 77 -2.98 -0.99 11.41
C ALA A 77 -2.57 -0.53 10.00
N PHE A 78 -3.29 -0.97 8.97
CA PHE A 78 -3.09 -0.43 7.61
C PHE A 78 -3.42 1.07 7.56
N ASP A 79 -4.57 1.49 8.10
CA ASP A 79 -4.96 2.89 8.09
C ASP A 79 -3.94 3.78 8.84
N GLU A 80 -3.41 3.30 9.96
CA GLU A 80 -2.37 3.99 10.73
C GLU A 80 -1.09 4.16 9.90
N LEU A 81 -0.62 3.11 9.22
CA LEU A 81 0.55 3.18 8.34
C LEU A 81 0.33 4.13 7.16
N ALA A 82 -0.85 4.09 6.54
CA ALA A 82 -1.21 4.97 5.43
C ALA A 82 -1.37 6.44 5.87
N THR A 83 -1.77 6.68 7.12
CA THR A 83 -1.85 8.02 7.75
C THR A 83 -0.47 8.55 8.11
N ALA A 84 0.45 7.69 8.56
CA ALA A 84 1.83 8.07 8.88
C ALA A 84 2.70 8.34 7.63
N TYR A 85 2.30 7.81 6.47
CA TYR A 85 3.04 7.93 5.20
C TYR A 85 3.59 9.33 4.86
N PRO A 86 2.83 10.43 4.98
CA PRO A 86 3.31 11.76 4.59
C PRO A 86 4.42 12.31 5.49
N VAL A 87 4.61 11.75 6.69
CA VAL A 87 5.47 12.31 7.75
C VAL A 87 6.50 11.34 8.30
N ALA A 88 6.41 10.04 8.00
CA ALA A 88 7.39 9.04 8.44
C ALA A 88 8.38 8.67 7.32
N PRO A 89 9.65 8.34 7.65
CA PRO A 89 10.60 7.78 6.71
C PRO A 89 10.08 6.46 6.10
N PRO A 90 10.28 6.21 4.78
CA PRO A 90 9.72 5.02 4.13
C PRO A 90 10.20 3.68 4.73
N GLN A 91 11.42 3.62 5.26
CA GLN A 91 12.04 2.39 5.77
C GLN A 91 11.40 1.95 7.09
N GLU A 92 11.07 2.91 7.96
CA GLU A 92 10.35 2.67 9.21
C GLU A 92 8.98 2.07 8.93
N LEU A 93 8.22 2.67 8.00
CA LEU A 93 6.91 2.17 7.58
C LEU A 93 6.99 0.79 6.94
N LEU A 94 8.03 0.53 6.15
CA LEU A 94 8.22 -0.75 5.47
C LEU A 94 8.39 -1.90 6.47
N SER A 95 8.97 -1.65 7.64
CA SER A 95 9.06 -2.64 8.72
C SER A 95 7.67 -3.06 9.22
N GLY A 96 6.77 -2.09 9.43
CA GLY A 96 5.37 -2.31 9.81
C GLY A 96 4.61 -3.06 8.72
N VAL A 97 4.69 -2.59 7.47
CA VAL A 97 4.06 -3.25 6.32
C VAL A 97 4.49 -4.72 6.20
N ARG A 98 5.79 -5.02 6.36
CA ARG A 98 6.31 -6.40 6.33
C ARG A 98 5.74 -7.25 7.45
N ARG A 99 5.71 -6.71 8.69
CA ARG A 99 5.15 -7.41 9.86
C ARG A 99 3.69 -7.78 9.65
N HIS A 100 2.86 -6.83 9.25
CA HIS A 100 1.43 -7.07 9.03
C HIS A 100 1.18 -7.95 7.80
N SER A 101 1.97 -7.81 6.72
CA SER A 101 1.89 -8.71 5.56
C SER A 101 2.19 -10.17 5.95
N ALA A 102 3.21 -10.40 6.78
CA ALA A 102 3.56 -11.73 7.26
C ALA A 102 2.45 -12.33 8.13
N TYR A 103 1.83 -11.50 8.98
CA TYR A 103 0.71 -11.94 9.80
C TYR A 103 -0.54 -12.27 8.95
N VAL A 104 -0.84 -11.45 7.94
CA VAL A 104 -1.89 -11.75 6.95
C VAL A 104 -1.60 -13.09 6.25
N ALA A 105 -0.37 -13.32 5.82
CA ALA A 105 0.02 -14.59 5.19
C ALA A 105 -0.16 -15.79 6.13
N HIS A 106 0.20 -15.65 7.41
CA HIS A 106 -0.03 -16.69 8.41
C HIS A 106 -1.54 -17.00 8.60
N LEU A 107 -2.39 -15.98 8.61
CA LEU A 107 -3.84 -16.16 8.72
C LEU A 107 -4.49 -16.76 7.46
N MET A 108 -3.79 -16.79 6.31
CA MET A 108 -4.30 -17.46 5.11
C MET A 108 -4.41 -18.97 5.30
N ASP A 109 -3.57 -19.57 6.14
CA ASP A 109 -3.58 -21.01 6.44
C ASP A 109 -4.61 -21.39 7.53
N ALA A 110 -5.20 -20.39 8.20
CA ALA A 110 -6.20 -20.60 9.24
C ALA A 110 -7.59 -20.94 8.68
N ARG A 111 -8.42 -21.65 9.47
CA ARG A 111 -9.85 -21.80 9.16
C ARG A 111 -10.52 -20.45 9.31
N LYS A 112 -11.37 -20.11 8.36
CA LYS A 112 -12.01 -18.79 8.24
C LYS A 112 -13.26 -18.90 7.39
N THR A 113 -14.22 -18.06 7.70
CA THR A 113 -15.40 -17.87 6.86
C THR A 113 -15.01 -17.21 5.53
N LEU A 114 -15.89 -17.28 4.54
CA LEU A 114 -15.67 -16.62 3.24
C LEU A 114 -15.58 -15.08 3.38
N ASP A 115 -16.32 -14.50 4.33
CA ASP A 115 -16.27 -13.06 4.59
C ASP A 115 -14.91 -12.66 5.16
N GLU A 116 -14.42 -13.39 6.17
CA GLU A 116 -13.11 -13.16 6.75
C GLU A 116 -12.00 -13.37 5.72
N GLN A 117 -12.11 -14.38 4.84
CA GLN A 117 -11.16 -14.57 3.74
C GLN A 117 -11.16 -13.35 2.80
N ARG A 118 -12.33 -12.83 2.42
CA ARG A 118 -12.43 -11.64 1.56
C ARG A 118 -11.79 -10.42 2.23
N ARG A 119 -12.07 -10.19 3.52
CA ARG A 119 -11.47 -9.09 4.29
C ARG A 119 -9.96 -9.24 4.43
N LEU A 120 -9.48 -10.45 4.69
CA LEU A 120 -8.05 -10.74 4.83
C LEU A 120 -7.29 -10.52 3.51
N LEU A 121 -7.85 -10.95 2.38
CA LEU A 121 -7.30 -10.67 1.05
C LEU A 121 -7.33 -9.18 0.73
N THR A 122 -8.38 -8.46 1.15
CA THR A 122 -8.53 -7.01 0.96
C THR A 122 -7.44 -6.24 1.71
N VAL A 123 -7.25 -6.48 3.02
CA VAL A 123 -6.19 -5.82 3.80
C VAL A 123 -4.79 -6.25 3.34
N GLY A 124 -4.62 -7.50 2.89
CA GLY A 124 -3.39 -7.95 2.24
C GLY A 124 -3.07 -7.19 0.95
N GLY A 125 -4.09 -6.90 0.13
CA GLY A 125 -3.98 -6.08 -1.07
C GLY A 125 -3.52 -4.66 -0.75
N TRP A 126 -4.17 -4.03 0.23
CA TRP A 126 -3.82 -2.69 0.72
C TRP A 126 -2.40 -2.60 1.29
N LEU A 127 -1.99 -3.56 2.15
CA LEU A 127 -0.63 -3.64 2.68
C LEU A 127 0.41 -3.84 1.57
N SER A 128 0.10 -4.69 0.58
CA SER A 128 1.00 -4.90 -0.55
C SER A 128 1.13 -3.64 -1.41
N LEU A 129 0.03 -2.93 -1.66
CA LEU A 129 0.03 -1.67 -2.39
C LEU A 129 0.85 -0.59 -1.67
N LEU A 130 0.68 -0.42 -0.35
CA LEU A 130 1.52 0.48 0.44
C LEU A 130 2.99 0.07 0.41
N GLY A 131 3.27 -1.23 0.47
CA GLY A 131 4.62 -1.76 0.28
C GLY A 131 5.22 -1.36 -1.08
N ALA A 132 4.43 -1.38 -2.15
CA ALA A 132 4.89 -0.91 -3.46
C ALA A 132 5.22 0.58 -3.45
N THR A 133 4.33 1.42 -2.92
CA THR A 133 4.53 2.88 -2.77
C THR A 133 5.84 3.20 -2.05
N LEU A 134 6.11 2.50 -0.93
CA LEU A 134 7.34 2.67 -0.16
C LEU A 134 8.57 2.19 -0.93
N HIS A 135 8.47 1.08 -1.68
CA HIS A 135 9.57 0.64 -2.55
C HIS A 135 9.84 1.60 -3.71
N ILE A 136 8.81 2.24 -4.27
CA ILE A 136 8.95 3.30 -5.28
C ILE A 136 9.69 4.48 -4.66
N ASP A 137 9.26 4.98 -3.49
CA ASP A 137 9.96 6.06 -2.78
C ASP A 137 11.46 5.79 -2.63
N LEU A 138 11.81 4.55 -2.27
CA LEU A 138 13.18 4.08 -2.07
C LEU A 138 13.93 3.77 -3.37
N ASN A 139 13.30 3.97 -4.53
CA ASN A 139 13.83 3.61 -5.86
C ASN A 139 14.19 2.11 -5.99
N GLN A 140 13.41 1.23 -5.37
CA GLN A 140 13.59 -0.24 -5.34
C GLN A 140 12.63 -0.91 -6.33
N GLN A 141 12.89 -0.73 -7.63
CA GLN A 141 11.97 -1.07 -8.72
C GLN A 141 11.47 -2.52 -8.71
N HIS A 142 12.35 -3.51 -8.57
CA HIS A 142 11.95 -4.92 -8.56
C HIS A 142 10.99 -5.26 -7.42
N ALA A 143 11.24 -4.72 -6.22
CA ALA A 143 10.38 -4.95 -5.07
C ALA A 143 9.03 -4.23 -5.22
N ALA A 144 9.04 -3.01 -5.78
CA ALA A 144 7.82 -2.28 -6.12
C ALA A 144 6.94 -3.07 -7.09
N THR A 145 7.52 -3.57 -8.19
CA THR A 145 6.79 -4.38 -9.18
C THR A 145 6.21 -5.65 -8.57
N ALA A 146 6.97 -6.36 -7.74
CA ALA A 146 6.47 -7.57 -7.07
C ALA A 146 5.28 -7.26 -6.16
N ARG A 147 5.36 -6.19 -5.38
CA ARG A 147 4.30 -5.75 -4.48
C ARG A 147 3.05 -5.26 -5.21
N LEU A 148 3.20 -4.55 -6.34
CA LEU A 148 2.08 -4.15 -7.19
C LEU A 148 1.35 -5.37 -7.77
N ARG A 149 2.10 -6.35 -8.29
CA ARG A 149 1.52 -7.60 -8.82
C ARG A 149 0.74 -8.36 -7.76
N THR A 150 1.29 -8.45 -6.55
CA THR A 150 0.59 -9.08 -5.41
C THR A 150 -0.69 -8.32 -5.07
N ALA A 151 -0.64 -6.99 -4.97
CA ALA A 151 -1.82 -6.17 -4.66
C ALA A 151 -2.92 -6.34 -5.73
N ALA A 152 -2.55 -6.29 -7.01
CA ALA A 152 -3.48 -6.48 -8.12
C ALA A 152 -4.11 -7.88 -8.11
N THR A 153 -3.32 -8.92 -7.85
CA THR A 153 -3.79 -10.31 -7.76
C THR A 153 -4.81 -10.47 -6.63
N LEU A 154 -4.49 -9.98 -5.43
CA LEU A 154 -5.40 -10.03 -4.29
C LEU A 154 -6.69 -9.26 -4.56
N ALA A 155 -6.59 -8.05 -5.12
CA ALA A 155 -7.74 -7.23 -5.47
C ALA A 155 -8.62 -7.86 -6.56
N GLN A 156 -8.04 -8.61 -7.51
CA GLN A 156 -8.78 -9.37 -8.50
C GLN A 156 -9.58 -10.50 -7.86
N HIS A 157 -8.98 -11.26 -6.93
CA HIS A 157 -9.67 -12.36 -6.25
C HIS A 157 -10.89 -11.91 -5.44
N VAL A 158 -10.87 -10.70 -4.88
CA VAL A 158 -12.00 -10.15 -4.11
C VAL A 158 -12.88 -9.19 -4.90
N GLY A 159 -12.59 -8.93 -6.18
CA GLY A 159 -13.34 -7.97 -7.00
C GLY A 159 -13.26 -6.52 -6.51
N HIS A 160 -12.17 -6.13 -5.84
CA HIS A 160 -12.04 -4.82 -5.21
C HIS A 160 -11.51 -3.76 -6.20
N ALA A 161 -12.43 -3.14 -6.95
CA ALA A 161 -12.12 -2.20 -8.02
C ALA A 161 -11.22 -1.02 -7.59
N GLU A 162 -11.40 -0.49 -6.38
CA GLU A 162 -10.58 0.62 -5.89
C GLU A 162 -9.09 0.25 -5.74
N ILE A 163 -8.75 -0.91 -5.16
CA ILE A 163 -7.35 -1.36 -5.06
C ILE A 163 -6.78 -1.61 -6.45
N GLN A 164 -7.56 -2.19 -7.37
CA GLN A 164 -7.11 -2.39 -8.75
C GLN A 164 -6.76 -1.06 -9.42
N ALA A 165 -7.63 -0.06 -9.31
CA ALA A 165 -7.37 1.28 -9.84
C ALA A 165 -6.12 1.91 -9.20
N TRP A 166 -5.93 1.75 -7.89
CA TRP A 166 -4.74 2.26 -7.21
C TRP A 166 -3.46 1.57 -7.66
N CYS A 167 -3.50 0.27 -7.96
CA CYS A 167 -2.35 -0.44 -8.53
C CYS A 167 -1.90 0.21 -9.85
N TYR A 168 -2.84 0.55 -10.73
CA TYR A 168 -2.53 1.24 -11.99
C TYR A 168 -2.05 2.68 -11.78
N GLU A 169 -2.64 3.42 -10.84
CA GLU A 169 -2.19 4.78 -10.51
C GLU A 169 -0.78 4.79 -9.93
N THR A 170 -0.48 3.87 -9.01
CA THR A 170 0.84 3.75 -8.38
C THR A 170 1.89 3.28 -9.39
N ASP A 171 1.53 2.40 -10.35
CA ASP A 171 2.42 2.05 -11.45
C ASP A 171 2.64 3.22 -12.42
N ALA A 172 1.59 4.03 -12.68
CA ALA A 172 1.72 5.27 -13.44
C ALA A 172 2.70 6.25 -12.79
N TRP A 173 2.70 6.33 -11.45
CA TRP A 173 3.70 7.10 -10.72
C TRP A 173 5.11 6.52 -10.84
N ARG A 174 5.27 5.20 -10.70
CA ARG A 174 6.57 4.53 -10.86
C ARG A 174 7.20 4.83 -12.22
N VAL A 175 6.46 4.61 -13.31
CA VAL A 175 7.00 4.82 -14.67
C VAL A 175 7.19 6.31 -14.98
N LEU A 176 6.37 7.19 -14.39
CA LEU A 176 6.60 8.63 -14.46
C LEU A 176 7.95 9.01 -13.83
N THR A 177 8.29 8.46 -12.66
CA THR A 177 9.57 8.74 -12.00
C THR A 177 10.76 8.15 -12.77
N ASP A 178 10.54 7.10 -13.55
CA ASP A 178 11.54 6.50 -14.44
C ASP A 178 11.66 7.26 -15.78
N GLY A 179 10.78 8.23 -16.06
CA GLY A 179 10.80 9.07 -17.25
C GLY A 179 9.93 8.59 -18.42
N ASP A 180 9.19 7.48 -18.26
CA ASP A 180 8.25 7.00 -19.27
C ASP A 180 6.88 7.68 -19.12
N PHE A 181 6.81 8.92 -19.59
CA PHE A 181 5.64 9.77 -19.43
C PHE A 181 4.46 9.34 -20.31
N LEU A 182 4.72 8.73 -21.47
CA LEU A 182 3.66 8.23 -22.35
C LEU A 182 2.93 7.07 -21.67
N HIS A 183 3.68 6.10 -21.13
CA HIS A 183 3.07 4.99 -20.42
C HIS A 183 2.40 5.44 -19.11
N ALA A 184 2.94 6.44 -18.42
CA ALA A 184 2.28 7.04 -17.26
C ALA A 184 0.88 7.61 -17.60
N VAL A 185 0.70 8.24 -18.76
CA VAL A 185 -0.63 8.69 -19.23
C VAL A 185 -1.56 7.50 -19.45
N GLU A 186 -1.09 6.44 -20.11
CA GLU A 186 -1.90 5.24 -20.38
C GLU A 186 -2.38 4.57 -19.10
N LEU A 187 -1.47 4.30 -18.16
CA LEU A 187 -1.78 3.70 -16.86
C LEU A 187 -2.72 4.58 -16.04
N SER A 188 -2.50 5.89 -16.02
CA SER A 188 -3.40 6.85 -15.35
C SER A 188 -4.82 6.79 -15.91
N ARG A 189 -4.98 6.66 -17.23
CA ARG A 189 -6.29 6.52 -17.87
C ARG A 189 -6.94 5.16 -17.57
N ILE A 190 -6.16 4.08 -17.46
CA ILE A 190 -6.67 2.78 -17.01
C ILE A 190 -7.19 2.89 -15.58
N ALA A 191 -6.41 3.49 -14.68
CA ALA A 191 -6.82 3.73 -13.29
C ALA A 191 -8.13 4.53 -13.22
N GLN A 192 -8.26 5.62 -14.00
CA GLN A 192 -9.50 6.41 -14.07
C GLN A 192 -10.72 5.58 -14.51
N ARG A 193 -10.57 4.62 -15.43
CA ARG A 193 -11.67 3.76 -15.91
C ARG A 193 -12.10 2.71 -14.88
N LEU A 194 -11.16 2.21 -14.08
CA LEU A 194 -11.44 1.20 -13.05
C LEU A 194 -11.90 1.81 -11.72
N ALA A 195 -11.53 3.06 -11.48
CA ALA A 195 -11.86 3.78 -10.25
C ALA A 195 -13.38 3.86 -10.05
N PRO A 196 -13.91 3.48 -8.87
CA PRO A 196 -15.29 3.78 -8.51
C PRO A 196 -15.58 5.28 -8.62
N VAL A 197 -16.77 5.64 -9.07
CA VAL A 197 -17.18 7.05 -9.23
C VAL A 197 -17.07 7.77 -7.89
N GLY A 198 -16.45 8.97 -7.88
CA GLY A 198 -16.25 9.76 -6.66
C GLY A 198 -15.19 9.23 -5.70
N SER A 199 -14.42 8.19 -6.09
CA SER A 199 -13.33 7.66 -5.27
C SER A 199 -12.08 8.54 -5.28
N SER A 200 -11.26 8.39 -4.25
CA SER A 200 -9.99 9.13 -4.12
C SER A 200 -9.00 8.78 -5.23
N VAL A 201 -8.98 7.52 -5.66
CA VAL A 201 -8.14 7.08 -6.78
C VAL A 201 -8.53 7.70 -8.11
N SER A 202 -9.82 7.98 -8.33
CA SER A 202 -10.27 8.66 -9.55
C SER A 202 -9.62 10.04 -9.71
N ILE A 203 -9.56 10.81 -8.62
CA ILE A 203 -8.93 12.14 -8.61
C ILE A 203 -7.43 12.02 -8.72
N GLN A 204 -6.83 11.15 -7.92
CA GLN A 204 -5.39 10.92 -7.93
C GLN A 204 -4.91 10.52 -9.34
N ALA A 205 -5.57 9.57 -10.00
CA ALA A 205 -5.22 9.14 -11.35
C ALA A 205 -5.42 10.26 -12.39
N THR A 206 -6.38 11.15 -12.18
CA THR A 206 -6.56 12.35 -13.03
C THR A 206 -5.41 13.35 -12.83
N ALA A 207 -4.97 13.55 -11.59
CA ALA A 207 -3.83 14.40 -11.26
C ALA A 207 -2.52 13.82 -11.81
N GLN A 208 -2.35 12.50 -11.75
CA GLN A 208 -1.19 11.80 -12.29
C GLN A 208 -1.12 11.88 -13.82
N GLU A 209 -2.26 11.79 -14.50
CA GLU A 209 -2.35 12.06 -15.94
C GLU A 209 -1.90 13.49 -16.26
N GLY A 210 -2.37 14.49 -15.51
CA GLY A 210 -1.97 15.90 -15.69
C GLY A 210 -0.46 16.11 -15.55
N ARG A 211 0.15 15.51 -14.53
CA ARG A 211 1.60 15.51 -14.31
C ARG A 211 2.38 14.87 -15.46
N ALA A 212 1.92 13.71 -15.95
CA ALA A 212 2.55 13.05 -17.09
C ALA A 212 2.45 13.89 -18.37
N ARG A 213 1.28 14.48 -18.63
CA ARG A 213 1.05 15.38 -19.78
C ARG A 213 1.89 16.66 -19.69
N ALA A 214 2.11 17.19 -18.47
CA ALA A 214 3.01 18.32 -18.25
C ALA A 214 4.44 18.01 -18.73
N ARG A 215 4.97 16.84 -18.37
CA ARG A 215 6.30 16.39 -18.81
C ARG A 215 6.42 16.12 -20.31
N LEU A 216 5.30 15.84 -20.97
CA LEU A 216 5.22 15.71 -22.43
C LEU A 216 5.07 17.05 -23.16
N GLY A 217 4.94 18.18 -22.44
CA GLY A 217 4.70 19.49 -23.03
C GLY A 217 3.28 19.69 -23.58
N HIS A 218 2.32 18.84 -23.20
CA HIS A 218 0.91 18.93 -23.62
C HIS A 218 0.14 19.96 -22.78
N VAL A 219 0.48 21.24 -22.95
CA VAL A 219 0.04 22.35 -22.08
C VAL A 219 -1.48 22.45 -21.95
N LYS A 220 -2.23 22.39 -23.06
CA LYS A 220 -3.70 22.52 -23.04
C LYS A 220 -4.34 21.39 -22.22
N GLU A 221 -3.86 20.19 -22.46
CA GLU A 221 -4.32 18.98 -21.80
C GLU A 221 -3.96 18.95 -20.32
N THR A 222 -2.82 19.54 -19.95
CA THR A 222 -2.40 19.71 -18.56
C THR A 222 -3.38 20.60 -17.79
N TYR A 223 -3.72 21.78 -18.32
CA TYR A 223 -4.73 22.64 -17.68
C TYR A 223 -6.09 21.95 -17.58
N ALA A 224 -6.52 21.26 -18.63
CA ALA A 224 -7.76 20.48 -18.59
C ALA A 224 -7.75 19.38 -17.51
N ALA A 225 -6.58 18.79 -17.21
CA ALA A 225 -6.45 17.84 -16.11
C ALA A 225 -6.51 18.53 -14.73
N ILE A 226 -5.88 19.69 -14.57
CA ILE A 226 -5.95 20.51 -13.34
C ILE A 226 -7.40 20.90 -13.05
N ASP A 227 -8.13 21.42 -14.03
CA ASP A 227 -9.53 21.84 -13.87
C ASP A 227 -10.42 20.67 -13.46
N ARG A 228 -10.23 19.48 -14.07
CA ARG A 228 -10.95 18.26 -13.69
C ARG A 228 -10.64 17.86 -12.24
N VAL A 229 -9.36 17.86 -11.84
CA VAL A 229 -8.97 17.53 -10.46
C VAL A 229 -9.62 18.48 -9.45
N GLN A 230 -9.60 19.79 -9.74
CA GLN A 230 -10.22 20.79 -8.87
C GLN A 230 -11.73 20.56 -8.75
N MET A 231 -12.42 20.35 -9.88
CA MET A 231 -13.85 20.05 -9.90
C MET A 231 -14.19 18.77 -9.13
N MET A 232 -13.42 17.70 -9.29
CA MET A 232 -13.67 16.47 -8.55
C MET A 232 -13.40 16.66 -7.04
N SER A 233 -12.40 17.47 -6.69
CA SER A 233 -12.02 17.73 -5.29
C SER A 233 -13.08 18.52 -4.52
N THR A 234 -13.83 19.42 -5.17
CA THR A 234 -14.90 20.19 -4.49
C THR A 234 -16.09 19.32 -4.08
N THR A 235 -16.29 18.20 -4.77
CA THR A 235 -17.41 17.28 -4.54
C THR A 235 -17.12 16.23 -3.47
N LEU A 236 -15.87 16.10 -3.00
CA LEU A 236 -15.55 15.16 -1.93
C LEU A 236 -16.03 15.67 -0.57
N GLU A 237 -16.78 14.83 0.13
CA GLU A 237 -17.04 15.03 1.54
C GLU A 237 -15.73 15.08 2.32
N ARG A 238 -15.62 16.06 3.24
CA ARG A 238 -14.45 16.21 4.10
C ARG A 238 -14.33 14.97 5.01
N ARG A 239 -13.40 14.08 4.68
CA ARG A 239 -13.20 12.82 5.41
C ARG A 239 -12.53 13.02 6.76
N LYS A 240 -12.71 12.04 7.66
CA LYS A 240 -12.23 12.07 9.05
C LYS A 240 -10.69 12.03 9.20
N ARG A 241 -9.95 11.56 8.19
CA ARG A 241 -8.48 11.40 8.20
C ARG A 241 -7.85 11.99 6.93
N PRO A 242 -7.71 13.32 6.83
CA PRO A 242 -7.17 13.96 5.64
C PRO A 242 -5.69 13.60 5.36
N GLU A 243 -4.96 13.07 6.33
CA GLU A 243 -3.56 12.67 6.16
C GLU A 243 -3.39 11.29 5.49
N HIS A 244 -4.46 10.50 5.41
CA HIS A 244 -4.41 9.13 4.89
C HIS A 244 -4.06 9.11 3.40
N HIS A 245 -2.95 8.45 3.02
CA HIS A 245 -2.42 8.51 1.65
C HIS A 245 -3.43 8.16 0.53
N TYR A 246 -4.26 7.14 0.76
CA TYR A 246 -5.29 6.69 -0.19
C TYR A 246 -6.65 7.42 -0.06
N GLN A 247 -6.72 8.47 0.77
CA GLN A 247 -7.85 9.38 0.83
C GLN A 247 -7.41 10.72 0.26
N TYR A 248 -8.10 11.19 -0.78
CA TYR A 248 -7.74 12.43 -1.45
C TYR A 248 -8.24 13.61 -0.62
N ASP A 249 -7.33 14.47 -0.15
CA ASP A 249 -7.65 15.67 0.61
C ASP A 249 -7.51 16.95 -0.24
N PRO A 250 -8.22 18.06 0.09
CA PRO A 250 -8.09 19.32 -0.64
C PRO A 250 -6.66 19.86 -0.70
N GLY A 251 -5.86 19.70 0.36
CA GLY A 251 -4.45 20.10 0.36
C GLY A 251 -3.59 19.27 -0.61
N LYS A 252 -3.97 18.03 -0.90
CA LYS A 252 -3.36 17.21 -1.96
C LYS A 252 -3.64 17.84 -3.32
N SER A 253 -4.84 18.32 -3.55
CA SER A 253 -5.23 19.01 -4.80
C SER A 253 -4.35 20.22 -5.10
N THR A 254 -4.14 21.08 -4.10
CA THR A 254 -3.24 22.23 -4.18
C THR A 254 -1.80 21.80 -4.49
N ALA A 255 -1.29 20.76 -3.83
CA ALA A 255 0.06 20.24 -4.06
C ALA A 255 0.27 19.66 -5.46
N TYR A 256 -0.67 18.86 -5.95
CA TYR A 256 -0.58 18.32 -7.31
C TYR A 256 -0.72 19.44 -8.36
N THR A 257 -1.52 20.47 -8.10
CA THR A 257 -1.60 21.66 -8.96
C THR A 257 -0.26 22.38 -9.03
N ALA A 258 0.39 22.65 -7.88
CA ALA A 258 1.70 23.29 -7.81
C ALA A 258 2.75 22.53 -8.64
N THR A 259 2.89 21.22 -8.41
CA THR A 259 3.83 20.38 -9.15
C THR A 259 3.55 20.38 -10.65
N THR A 260 2.28 20.26 -11.03
CA THR A 260 1.89 20.16 -12.45
C THR A 260 2.17 21.47 -13.20
N LEU A 261 1.87 22.62 -12.57
CA LEU A 261 2.19 23.94 -13.12
C LEU A 261 3.70 24.18 -13.21
N ALA A 262 4.45 23.80 -12.17
CA ALA A 262 5.91 23.92 -12.17
C ALA A 262 6.54 23.13 -13.32
N TRP A 263 5.99 21.96 -13.66
CA TRP A 263 6.51 21.10 -14.73
C TRP A 263 6.23 21.60 -16.15
N ILE A 264 5.18 22.41 -16.35
CA ILE A 264 4.97 23.12 -17.63
C ILE A 264 5.68 24.49 -17.66
N GLY A 265 6.35 24.88 -16.58
CA GLY A 265 7.04 26.16 -16.45
C GLY A 265 6.11 27.36 -16.26
N ASP A 266 4.91 27.15 -15.72
CA ASP A 266 3.97 28.24 -15.42
C ASP A 266 4.35 28.93 -14.09
N PRO A 267 4.66 30.25 -14.09
CA PRO A 267 4.97 31.00 -12.87
C PRO A 267 3.86 30.96 -11.81
N ALA A 268 2.61 30.68 -12.18
CA ALA A 268 1.51 30.54 -11.23
C ALA A 268 1.74 29.42 -10.20
N ALA A 269 2.62 28.46 -10.50
CA ALA A 269 3.07 27.43 -9.57
C ALA A 269 3.61 28.01 -8.26
N GLU A 270 4.27 29.19 -8.30
CA GLU A 270 4.83 29.85 -7.13
C GLU A 270 3.77 30.10 -6.05
N ARG A 271 2.61 30.64 -6.45
CA ARG A 271 1.52 30.97 -5.51
C ARG A 271 1.07 29.72 -4.75
N TYR A 272 0.86 28.62 -5.48
CA TYR A 272 0.41 27.36 -4.88
C TYR A 272 1.50 26.75 -3.99
N ALA A 273 2.77 26.78 -4.42
CA ALA A 273 3.87 26.27 -3.63
C ALA A 273 4.02 27.02 -2.30
N ARG A 274 3.97 28.35 -2.31
CA ARG A 274 4.01 29.18 -1.09
C ARG A 274 2.83 28.94 -0.17
N GLU A 275 1.62 28.78 -0.72
CA GLU A 275 0.42 28.45 0.08
C GLU A 275 0.61 27.14 0.85
N ILE A 276 1.15 26.10 0.21
CA ILE A 276 1.42 24.81 0.86
C ILE A 276 2.47 24.96 1.96
N ILE A 277 3.56 25.68 1.67
CA ILE A 277 4.64 25.92 2.64
C ILE A 277 4.11 26.67 3.86
N ALA A 278 3.31 27.73 3.66
CA ALA A 278 2.74 28.52 4.75
C ALA A 278 1.74 27.70 5.60
N ASN A 279 0.90 26.88 4.96
CA ASN A 279 -0.14 26.13 5.67
C ASN A 279 0.37 24.89 6.39
N LEU A 280 1.39 24.20 5.85
CA LEU A 280 1.85 22.90 6.34
C LEU A 280 3.27 22.91 6.91
N GLY A 281 4.04 23.98 6.70
CA GLY A 281 5.38 24.15 7.24
C GLY A 281 5.50 25.18 8.37
N PRO A 282 4.58 25.29 9.35
CA PRO A 282 4.60 26.35 10.36
C PRO A 282 5.69 26.19 11.44
N SER A 283 6.57 25.18 11.33
CA SER A 283 7.70 25.00 12.26
C SER A 283 8.99 25.49 11.62
N ASP A 284 9.73 26.32 12.35
CA ASP A 284 11.09 26.74 12.01
C ASP A 284 12.06 25.54 11.95
N GLU A 285 11.68 24.41 12.55
CA GLU A 285 12.46 23.18 12.52
C GLU A 285 12.23 22.40 11.22
N ILE A 286 13.06 22.69 10.22
CA ILE A 286 13.01 22.13 8.85
C ILE A 286 12.98 20.57 8.83
N SER A 287 13.63 19.91 9.79
CA SER A 287 13.65 18.43 9.91
C SER A 287 12.27 17.81 10.19
N LYS A 288 11.36 18.58 10.79
CA LYS A 288 9.99 18.15 11.12
C LYS A 288 8.98 18.38 10.00
N TRP A 289 9.41 18.99 8.90
CA TRP A 289 8.50 19.26 7.78
C TRP A 289 7.90 17.97 7.23
N PRO A 290 6.61 17.97 6.84
CA PRO A 290 6.02 16.85 6.12
C PRO A 290 6.58 16.78 4.70
N ARG A 291 6.53 15.60 4.09
CA ARG A 291 7.02 15.37 2.71
C ARG A 291 6.44 16.33 1.67
N ARG A 292 5.19 16.75 1.90
CA ARG A 292 4.47 17.69 1.01
C ARG A 292 5.13 19.08 1.00
N VAL A 293 5.67 19.55 2.13
CA VAL A 293 6.39 20.84 2.22
C VAL A 293 7.75 20.74 1.53
N ALA A 294 8.49 19.65 1.71
CA ALA A 294 9.73 19.43 0.97
C ALA A 294 9.49 19.42 -0.55
N SER A 295 8.42 18.75 -1.00
CA SER A 295 8.04 18.73 -2.43
C SER A 295 7.62 20.11 -2.93
N ALA A 296 6.86 20.87 -2.13
CA ALA A 296 6.45 22.24 -2.48
C ALA A 296 7.64 23.20 -2.58
N ASN A 297 8.70 23.01 -1.78
CA ASN A 297 9.93 23.78 -1.92
C ASN A 297 10.67 23.47 -3.24
N ILE A 298 10.64 22.22 -3.72
CA ILE A 298 11.18 21.88 -5.04
C ILE A 298 10.33 22.53 -6.15
N ASP A 299 9.00 22.49 -6.02
CA ASP A 299 8.10 23.14 -6.99
C ASP A 299 8.26 24.67 -7.00
N LEU A 300 8.47 25.27 -5.83
CA LEU A 300 8.80 26.68 -5.69
C LEU A 300 10.12 27.00 -6.41
N ALA A 301 11.17 26.21 -6.19
CA ALA A 301 12.45 26.39 -6.87
C ALA A 301 12.30 26.33 -8.40
N LEU A 302 11.56 25.34 -8.92
CA LEU A 302 11.29 25.22 -10.35
C LEU A 302 10.52 26.43 -10.91
N ALA A 303 9.52 26.94 -10.18
CA ALA A 303 8.77 28.14 -10.58
C ALA A 303 9.63 29.43 -10.54
N LEU A 304 10.52 29.55 -9.56
CA LEU A 304 11.43 30.69 -9.44
C LEU A 304 12.48 30.71 -10.56
N LEU A 305 12.92 29.53 -11.03
CA LEU A 305 13.81 29.42 -12.18
C LEU A 305 13.18 29.95 -13.49
N THR A 306 11.86 29.87 -13.65
CA THR A 306 11.18 30.41 -14.85
C THR A 306 11.05 31.93 -14.84
N THR A 307 11.19 32.54 -13.66
CA THR A 307 11.14 34.00 -13.46
C THR A 307 12.51 34.60 -13.14
N ASP A 308 13.59 33.80 -13.28
CA ASP A 308 14.99 34.19 -13.06
C ASP A 308 15.30 34.69 -11.63
N ARG A 309 14.55 34.21 -10.63
CA ARG A 309 14.75 34.49 -9.20
C ARG A 309 15.65 33.44 -8.56
N LEU A 310 16.91 33.46 -8.97
CA LEU A 310 17.81 32.32 -8.82
C LEU A 310 18.27 32.08 -7.37
N ASP A 311 18.61 33.13 -6.63
CA ASP A 311 19.03 33.01 -5.22
C ASP A 311 17.95 32.34 -4.38
N GLU A 312 16.69 32.74 -4.60
CA GLU A 312 15.55 32.17 -3.89
C GLU A 312 15.22 30.75 -4.38
N ALA A 313 15.47 30.44 -5.65
CA ALA A 313 15.34 29.08 -6.16
C ALA A 313 16.36 28.14 -5.49
N CYS A 314 17.61 28.60 -5.31
CA CYS A 314 18.64 27.87 -4.59
C CYS A 314 18.25 27.63 -3.13
N ASP A 315 17.81 28.68 -2.42
CA ASP A 315 17.35 28.58 -1.02
C ASP A 315 16.18 27.60 -0.86
N ALA A 316 15.17 27.67 -1.72
CA ALA A 316 14.04 26.74 -1.69
C ALA A 316 14.49 25.28 -1.91
N ALA A 317 15.36 25.03 -2.90
CA ALA A 317 15.89 23.69 -3.14
C ALA A 317 16.75 23.19 -1.96
N GLN A 318 17.55 24.06 -1.34
CA GLN A 318 18.35 23.72 -0.18
C GLN A 318 17.48 23.36 1.04
N LYS A 319 16.42 24.13 1.30
CA LYS A 319 15.42 23.82 2.34
C LYS A 319 14.74 22.47 2.10
N ALA A 320 14.40 22.16 0.84
CA ALA A 320 13.88 20.85 0.49
C ALA A 320 14.87 19.73 0.86
N ILE A 321 16.16 19.86 0.49
CA ILE A 321 17.20 18.87 0.82
C ILE A 321 17.38 18.74 2.33
N GLN A 322 17.50 19.85 3.05
CA GLN A 322 17.73 19.90 4.50
C GLN A 322 16.58 19.31 5.32
N SER A 323 15.35 19.28 4.78
CA SER A 323 14.21 18.63 5.44
C SER A 323 14.42 17.13 5.69
N GLY A 324 15.32 16.48 4.95
CA GLY A 324 15.50 15.03 5.00
C GLY A 324 14.28 14.24 4.48
N ARG A 325 13.29 14.92 3.86
CA ARG A 325 12.05 14.30 3.38
C ARG A 325 11.99 14.09 1.87
N VAL A 326 13.01 14.52 1.13
CA VAL A 326 13.11 14.22 -0.30
C VAL A 326 13.50 12.75 -0.45
N VAL A 327 12.57 11.95 -0.96
CA VAL A 327 12.78 10.51 -1.16
C VAL A 327 13.58 10.24 -2.45
N PRO A 328 14.31 9.10 -2.53
CA PRO A 328 15.10 8.71 -3.70
C PRO A 328 14.41 8.86 -5.06
N SER A 329 13.13 8.47 -5.18
CA SER A 329 12.37 8.61 -6.44
C SER A 329 12.11 10.05 -6.90
N ASN A 330 12.37 11.04 -6.04
CA ASN A 330 12.24 12.47 -6.35
C ASN A 330 13.58 13.20 -6.45
N HIS A 331 14.73 12.52 -6.27
CA HIS A 331 16.05 13.14 -6.38
C HIS A 331 16.28 13.80 -7.74
N TRP A 332 15.68 13.26 -8.81
CA TRP A 332 15.78 13.83 -10.16
C TRP A 332 15.21 15.25 -10.25
N ARG A 333 14.16 15.58 -9.46
CA ARG A 333 13.56 16.92 -9.45
C ARG A 333 14.51 17.96 -8.85
N VAL A 334 15.23 17.59 -7.79
CA VAL A 334 16.28 18.43 -7.21
C VAL A 334 17.43 18.61 -8.22
N LEU A 335 17.80 17.54 -8.93
CA LEU A 335 18.83 17.61 -9.95
C LEU A 335 18.48 18.56 -11.10
N GLU A 336 17.20 18.68 -11.47
CA GLU A 336 16.76 19.68 -12.46
C GLU A 336 17.07 21.10 -12.01
N VAL A 337 16.81 21.43 -10.73
CA VAL A 337 17.17 22.73 -10.16
C VAL A 337 18.68 22.93 -10.17
N VAL A 338 19.45 21.95 -9.70
CA VAL A 338 20.93 22.01 -9.67
C VAL A 338 21.48 22.28 -11.07
N LYS A 339 21.02 21.55 -12.09
CA LYS A 339 21.47 21.74 -13.48
C LYS A 339 21.11 23.13 -14.02
N ALA A 340 19.94 23.64 -13.68
CA ALA A 340 19.49 24.96 -14.13
C ALA A 340 20.30 26.11 -13.50
N VAL A 341 20.72 25.94 -12.24
CA VAL A 341 21.60 26.86 -11.49
C VAL A 341 23.03 26.82 -12.04
N GLU A 342 23.58 25.62 -12.28
CA GLU A 342 24.91 25.45 -12.89
C GLU A 342 25.00 26.02 -14.30
N ALA A 343 23.97 25.82 -15.12
CA ALA A 343 23.92 26.36 -16.47
C ALA A 343 23.98 27.90 -16.50
N ARG A 344 23.53 28.55 -15.41
CA ARG A 344 23.57 30.01 -15.22
C ARG A 344 24.82 30.50 -14.49
N GLN A 345 25.73 29.60 -14.12
CA GLN A 345 27.02 29.90 -13.48
C GLN A 345 26.92 30.73 -12.19
N LEU A 346 25.94 30.41 -11.35
CA LEU A 346 25.74 31.10 -10.07
C LEU A 346 26.79 30.69 -9.03
N PRO A 347 27.20 31.59 -8.12
CA PRO A 347 28.11 31.27 -7.02
C PRO A 347 27.64 30.08 -6.17
N GLU A 348 26.33 29.98 -5.92
CA GLU A 348 25.69 28.97 -5.08
C GLU A 348 25.62 27.57 -5.74
N ALA A 349 26.03 27.46 -7.02
CA ALA A 349 25.96 26.21 -7.78
C ALA A 349 26.80 25.08 -7.15
N SER A 350 27.99 25.40 -6.62
CA SER A 350 28.84 24.42 -5.93
C SER A 350 28.17 23.85 -4.70
N ASP A 351 27.58 24.74 -3.89
CA ASP A 351 27.01 24.40 -2.59
C ASP A 351 25.75 23.57 -2.76
N LEU A 352 24.89 23.96 -3.72
CA LEU A 352 23.70 23.20 -4.06
C LEU A 352 24.04 21.81 -4.67
N ARG A 353 25.12 21.73 -5.47
CA ARG A 353 25.63 20.46 -5.99
C ARG A 353 26.14 19.55 -4.87
N GLU A 354 26.89 20.09 -3.91
CA GLU A 354 27.37 19.33 -2.74
C GLU A 354 26.20 18.81 -1.91
N ALA A 355 25.22 19.68 -1.60
CA ALA A 355 24.00 19.30 -0.90
C ALA A 355 23.23 18.17 -1.61
N TYR A 356 23.14 18.23 -2.95
CA TYR A 356 22.55 17.17 -3.75
C TYR A 356 23.33 15.84 -3.68
N GLN A 357 24.67 15.87 -3.66
CA GLN A 357 25.44 14.63 -3.48
C GLN A 357 25.25 14.05 -2.07
N GLY A 358 25.17 14.90 -1.04
CA GLY A 358 24.82 14.50 0.32
C GLY A 358 23.43 13.83 0.43
N LEU A 359 22.45 14.36 -0.31
CA LEU A 359 21.11 13.75 -0.43
C LEU A 359 21.18 12.33 -1.03
N LYS A 360 22.03 12.11 -2.03
CA LYS A 360 22.21 10.77 -2.63
C LYS A 360 22.99 9.80 -1.76
N ALA A 361 23.97 10.31 -1.01
CA ALA A 361 24.88 9.50 -0.20
C ALA A 361 24.27 9.09 1.15
N SER A 362 23.33 9.88 1.68
CA SER A 362 22.61 9.53 2.90
C SER A 362 21.91 8.18 2.73
N PRO A 363 22.27 7.15 3.52
CA PRO A 363 21.51 5.92 3.49
C PRO A 363 20.07 6.25 3.87
N PRO A 364 19.08 5.57 3.26
CA PRO A 364 17.69 5.77 3.60
C PRO A 364 17.49 5.34 5.07
N GLY A 365 17.49 6.29 6.03
CA GLY A 365 17.32 6.04 7.47
C GLY A 365 18.57 6.15 8.35
N GLY A 366 19.63 6.85 7.95
CA GLY A 366 20.73 7.17 8.85
C GLY A 366 20.44 8.40 9.69
N ASP A 367 20.22 8.24 11.00
CA ASP A 367 20.37 9.32 11.98
C ASP A 367 21.72 10.02 11.72
N ARG A 368 21.70 11.35 11.59
CA ARG A 368 22.94 12.11 11.75
C ARG A 368 23.39 11.88 13.20
N PRO A 369 24.67 11.55 13.46
CA PRO A 369 25.16 11.58 14.83
C PRO A 369 24.97 12.99 15.35
N ASP A 370 24.29 13.13 16.47
CA ASP A 370 24.17 14.39 17.20
C ASP A 370 25.57 14.97 17.39
N SER A 371 25.86 16.05 16.67
CA SER A 371 27.09 16.80 16.84
C SER A 371 26.89 17.76 18.01
N SER A 372 27.25 17.25 19.20
CA SER A 372 27.74 17.93 20.43
C SER A 372 26.89 19.03 21.08
#